data_AF-A0A284R6T6-F1
#
_entry.id   AF-A0A284R6T6-F1
#
_cell.length_a   1.000
_cell.length_b   1.000
_cell.length_c   1.000
_cell.angle_alpha   90.00
_cell.angle_beta   90.00
_cell.angle_gamma   90.00
#
_symmetry.space_group_name_H-M   'P 1'
#
loop_
_entity.id
_entity.type
_entity.pdbx_description
1 polymer ?
#
loop_
_entity_poly.entity_id
_entity_poly.type
_entity_poly.pdbx_seq_one_letter_code
_entity_poly.pdbx_strand_id
1 'polypeptide(L)'
;METNLALSADMPSMDFWIITATNCSTAMTSAYTTVYSVPLGSLQGACVDVTSCGNFNTYKGASPCKYRLIDCVQYVHHNTLVIHEFDVLPEESYSAASYIWRGKPFDPSFPEQRGFFSVLGAENGDPISMDVLYHVCMASLQKKAKLLWLDRLCIIQQSRDDKAWQIQRMYGIYKACDPCLVLPGGLQRLVCIDEETEWIQRGWTLQEMMAPDDPLVLFRWRRGSGFFIGPTPFTGDLEEVVTGESALANIMDLLLPYLGGIMGGQTYFHLDEDREPQDKEEESGIEIKPILFGRTPSHALALLGALWPSVRDPDAIPHAVWRSALMRVSSRPVDMVFSIMGIFDVTLDPKAFRSHDRLGATIALAQEILRKGGNASWLIATMNLPPERQLSSFPAFPTTRVDGKAQIEVDGLTRDLAEVVGGDEFLERWSLKESPKGSMNDAGYLTISSQAIRVKPVDRRTDLQSHREGQGCVCDTVRRVFFTALDSTAWEVCSENPDGVQSPCPRTFVVYVGMALANPYSSQPTLQRYIQTYTLLAILVQEHAPGRYHRSSNLVLCHCFEKFIKSWDVRKFDIGPNMTPTQL
;
A
#
# COMPACT_ATOMS: atom_id res chain seq x y z
N MET A 1 -0.77 -71.91 32.93
CA MET A 1 0.59 -71.65 32.44
C MET A 1 0.43 -70.59 31.35
N GLU A 2 0.28 -69.34 31.76
CA GLU A 2 1.38 -68.37 31.86
C GLU A 2 2.07 -68.16 30.50
N THR A 3 1.87 -66.98 29.91
CA THR A 3 2.96 -65.99 29.80
C THR A 3 2.40 -64.61 29.42
N ASN A 4 2.98 -63.61 30.08
CA ASN A 4 2.66 -62.19 30.11
C ASN A 4 2.71 -61.45 28.76
N LEU A 5 1.83 -60.46 28.60
CA LEU A 5 2.07 -59.23 27.83
C LEU A 5 1.23 -58.11 28.47
N ALA A 6 1.90 -57.21 29.20
CA ALA A 6 1.30 -56.03 29.81
C ALA A 6 1.54 -54.81 28.91
N LEU A 7 0.45 -54.08 28.65
CA LEU A 7 0.38 -52.81 27.93
C LEU A 7 0.71 -51.64 28.88
N SER A 8 1.57 -50.74 28.40
CA SER A 8 1.97 -49.49 29.06
C SER A 8 0.95 -48.38 28.84
N ALA A 9 0.53 -47.72 29.92
CA ALA A 9 -0.05 -46.38 29.92
C ALA A 9 0.63 -45.59 31.04
N ASP A 10 1.40 -44.55 30.69
CA ASP A 10 2.03 -43.64 31.65
C ASP A 10 1.68 -42.19 31.28
N MET A 11 0.98 -41.52 32.20
CA MET A 11 1.00 -40.08 32.44
C MET A 11 1.51 -39.87 33.87
N PRO A 12 2.45 -38.92 34.12
CA PRO A 12 2.57 -38.25 35.42
C PRO A 12 2.54 -36.72 35.23
N SER A 13 1.61 -36.00 35.86
CA SER A 13 1.61 -35.44 37.22
C SER A 13 2.57 -34.25 37.45
N MET A 14 1.97 -33.15 37.89
CA MET A 14 2.54 -31.85 38.26
C MET A 14 3.64 -31.94 39.34
N ASP A 15 4.74 -31.21 39.13
CA ASP A 15 5.68 -30.83 40.19
C ASP A 15 5.79 -29.31 40.31
N PHE A 16 5.60 -28.84 41.53
CA PHE A 16 5.78 -27.48 42.02
C PHE A 16 7.26 -27.05 41.93
N TRP A 17 7.53 -25.89 41.33
CA TRP A 17 8.78 -25.17 41.54
C TRP A 17 8.50 -23.74 42.04
N ILE A 18 8.93 -23.50 43.27
CA ILE A 18 9.01 -22.22 43.94
C ILE A 18 10.01 -21.35 43.17
N ILE A 19 9.56 -20.27 42.53
CA ILE A 19 10.45 -19.27 41.93
C ILE A 19 10.78 -18.23 42.99
N THR A 20 12.01 -18.30 43.48
CA THR A 20 12.67 -17.26 44.27
C THR A 20 12.85 -15.98 43.45
N ALA A 21 12.39 -14.86 44.01
CA ALA A 21 12.60 -13.53 43.48
C ALA A 21 14.10 -13.17 43.40
N THR A 22 14.66 -13.08 42.19
CA THR A 22 15.83 -12.22 41.91
C THR A 22 15.92 -11.90 40.43
N ASN A 23 16.26 -10.63 40.14
CA ASN A 23 16.54 -10.00 38.86
C ASN A 23 15.33 -9.44 38.10
N CYS A 24 14.76 -8.38 38.69
CA CYS A 24 14.16 -7.29 37.95
C CYS A 24 15.22 -6.74 36.97
N SER A 25 15.11 -7.04 35.68
CA SER A 25 15.87 -6.32 34.67
C SER A 25 15.33 -4.90 34.63
N THR A 26 16.10 -3.95 35.17
CA THR A 26 15.95 -2.54 34.84
C THR A 26 16.02 -2.42 33.33
N ALA A 27 14.87 -2.25 32.67
CA ALA A 27 14.81 -1.78 31.30
C ALA A 27 15.64 -0.49 31.26
N MET A 28 16.67 -0.46 30.41
CA MET A 28 17.40 0.78 30.16
C MET A 28 16.43 1.71 29.43
N THR A 29 15.73 2.57 30.17
CA THR A 29 14.96 3.67 29.59
C THR A 29 15.90 4.45 28.68
N SER A 30 15.61 4.51 27.38
CA SER A 30 16.40 5.30 26.44
C SER A 30 16.48 6.73 26.94
N ALA A 31 17.69 7.29 27.06
CA ALA A 31 17.86 8.65 27.53
C ALA A 31 17.16 9.61 26.56
N TYR A 32 16.24 10.42 27.08
CA TYR A 32 15.51 11.43 26.33
C TYR A 32 15.71 12.81 26.94
N THR A 33 15.47 13.85 26.13
CA THR A 33 15.45 15.24 26.59
C THR A 33 14.10 15.86 26.27
N THR A 34 13.43 16.46 27.25
CA THR A 34 12.23 17.26 26.98
C THR A 34 12.63 18.54 26.26
N VAL A 35 12.07 18.75 25.06
CA VAL A 35 12.40 19.88 24.19
C VAL A 35 11.26 20.90 24.07
N TYR A 36 10.04 20.47 24.39
CA TYR A 36 8.84 21.31 24.34
C TYR A 36 7.88 20.93 25.47
N SER A 37 7.29 21.91 26.16
CA SER A 37 6.31 21.68 27.24
C SER A 37 5.44 22.92 27.45
N VAL A 38 4.13 22.83 27.14
CA VAL A 38 3.17 23.92 27.36
C VAL A 38 1.79 23.40 27.80
N PRO A 39 1.08 24.11 28.70
CA PRO A 39 -0.29 23.76 29.06
C PRO A 39 -1.24 23.86 27.85
N LEU A 40 -2.18 22.93 27.71
CA LEU A 40 -3.12 22.92 26.58
C LEU A 40 -3.96 24.20 26.50
N GLY A 41 -4.31 24.80 27.64
CA GLY A 41 -5.03 26.08 27.66
C GLY A 41 -4.30 27.25 27.00
N SER A 42 -2.98 27.13 26.78
CA SER A 42 -2.17 28.13 26.06
C SER A 42 -2.07 27.89 24.55
N LEU A 43 -2.52 26.73 24.06
CA LEU A 43 -2.43 26.35 22.65
C LEU A 43 -3.56 26.91 21.80
N GLN A 44 -4.67 27.33 22.40
CA GLN A 44 -5.84 27.77 21.64
C GLN A 44 -5.52 28.94 20.70
N GLY A 45 -5.61 28.70 19.39
CA GLY A 45 -5.26 29.65 18.34
C GLY A 45 -3.76 29.93 18.18
N ALA A 46 -2.90 29.20 18.90
CA ALA A 46 -1.45 29.37 18.83
C ALA A 46 -0.86 28.71 17.58
N CYS A 47 0.32 29.18 17.18
CA CYS A 47 1.19 28.51 16.23
C CYS A 47 2.37 27.91 17.00
N VAL A 48 2.39 26.59 17.13
CA VAL A 48 3.41 25.84 17.86
C VAL A 48 4.72 25.84 17.08
N ASP A 49 5.77 26.37 17.69
CA ASP A 49 7.15 26.24 17.23
C ASP A 49 7.92 25.29 18.14
N VAL A 50 8.15 24.06 17.67
CA VAL A 50 8.88 23.03 18.43
C VAL A 50 10.37 23.34 18.61
N THR A 51 10.92 24.30 17.85
CA THR A 51 12.30 24.77 18.03
C THR A 51 12.43 25.85 19.10
N SER A 52 11.30 26.44 19.50
CA SER A 52 11.21 27.26 20.70
C SER A 52 10.99 26.37 21.92
N CYS A 53 11.47 26.77 23.09
CA CYS A 53 11.29 26.03 24.35
C CYS A 53 9.87 26.09 24.93
N GLY A 54 8.89 26.62 24.17
CA GLY A 54 7.60 27.06 24.68
C GLY A 54 7.71 28.31 25.57
N ASN A 55 6.64 28.66 26.29
CA ASN A 55 6.59 29.84 27.17
C ASN A 55 7.48 29.73 28.43
N PHE A 56 8.24 28.65 28.57
CA PHE A 56 9.15 28.41 29.70
C PHE A 56 10.59 28.38 29.20
N ASN A 57 11.41 29.35 29.63
CA ASN A 57 12.83 29.51 29.30
C ASN A 57 13.75 28.38 29.81
N THR A 58 13.19 27.22 30.14
CA THR A 58 13.86 26.10 30.81
C THR A 58 14.41 25.06 29.84
N TYR A 59 13.87 24.99 28.62
CA TYR A 59 14.26 23.99 27.61
C TYR A 59 15.09 24.60 26.47
N LYS A 60 15.81 23.78 25.70
CA LYS A 60 16.64 24.25 24.57
C LYS A 60 15.91 24.29 23.21
N GLY A 61 14.67 23.80 23.15
CA GLY A 61 13.97 23.58 21.88
C GLY A 61 14.48 22.34 21.12
N ALA A 62 13.74 21.91 20.10
CA ALA A 62 14.08 20.74 19.31
C ALA A 62 15.31 20.95 18.41
N SER A 63 16.17 19.93 18.31
CA SER A 63 17.33 19.90 17.43
C SER A 63 17.04 19.14 16.13
N PRO A 64 17.60 19.54 14.97
CA PRO A 64 17.47 18.78 13.73
C PRO A 64 18.06 17.36 13.82
N CYS A 65 17.52 16.46 13.00
CA CYS A 65 17.99 15.09 12.80
C CYS A 65 17.92 14.22 14.07
N LYS A 66 16.79 14.31 14.77
CA LYS A 66 16.49 13.57 16.00
C LYS A 66 15.11 12.94 15.92
N TYR A 67 14.90 11.86 16.66
CA TYR A 67 13.56 11.33 16.88
C TYR A 67 12.85 12.17 17.93
N ARG A 68 11.56 12.42 17.74
CA ARG A 68 10.74 13.19 18.68
C ARG A 68 9.40 12.50 18.85
N LEU A 69 8.90 12.47 20.07
CA LEU A 69 7.65 11.83 20.42
C LEU A 69 6.88 12.67 21.43
N ILE A 70 5.58 12.75 21.26
CA ILE A 70 4.64 13.40 22.16
C ILE A 70 4.39 12.47 23.36
N ASP A 71 4.35 13.02 24.57
CA ASP A 71 4.01 12.28 25.78
C ASP A 71 2.49 12.25 25.99
N CYS A 72 1.86 11.10 25.72
CA CYS A 72 0.42 10.93 25.82
C CYS A 72 -0.07 11.02 27.27
N VAL A 73 0.76 10.62 28.25
CA VAL A 73 0.41 10.71 29.67
C VAL A 73 0.28 12.17 30.08
N GLN A 74 1.22 13.01 29.66
CA GLN A 74 1.17 14.45 29.93
C GLN A 74 -0.02 15.13 29.24
N TYR A 75 -0.34 14.71 28.01
CA TYR A 75 -1.47 15.26 27.26
C TYR A 75 -2.81 14.93 27.93
N VAL A 76 -3.04 13.65 28.25
CA VAL A 76 -4.33 13.16 28.78
C VAL A 76 -4.53 13.50 30.25
N HIS A 77 -3.54 13.22 31.10
CA HIS A 77 -3.72 13.31 32.56
C HIS A 77 -3.27 14.65 33.16
N HIS A 78 -2.38 15.38 32.47
CA HIS A 78 -1.80 16.62 33.00
C HIS A 78 -2.15 17.85 32.15
N ASN A 79 -3.00 17.71 31.12
CA ASN A 79 -3.39 18.79 30.21
C ASN A 79 -2.19 19.63 29.74
N THR A 80 -1.09 18.95 29.36
CA THR A 80 0.14 19.59 28.91
C THR A 80 0.66 18.88 27.66
N LEU A 81 0.95 19.64 26.60
CA LEU A 81 1.65 19.11 25.43
C LEU A 81 3.14 19.08 25.74
N VAL A 82 3.71 17.88 25.86
CA VAL A 82 5.14 17.64 26.09
C VAL A 82 5.71 16.83 24.94
N ILE A 83 6.88 17.23 24.43
CA ILE A 83 7.61 16.52 23.38
C ILE A 83 9.01 16.20 23.88
N HIS A 84 9.38 14.93 23.76
CA HIS A 84 10.69 14.40 24.10
C HIS A 84 11.51 14.13 22.83
N GLU A 85 12.81 14.35 22.91
CA GLU A 85 13.78 14.13 21.84
C GLU A 85 14.72 12.97 22.19
N PHE A 86 15.04 12.16 21.18
CA PHE A 86 15.85 10.95 21.30
C PHE A 86 16.88 10.84 20.17
N ASP A 87 18.04 10.26 20.48
CA ASP A 87 19.10 9.94 19.52
C ASP A 87 18.77 8.69 18.68
N VAL A 88 18.09 7.74 19.31
CA VAL A 88 17.61 6.49 18.75
C VAL A 88 16.15 6.33 19.10
N LEU A 89 15.38 5.55 18.34
CA LEU A 89 14.01 5.23 18.73
C LEU A 89 14.00 4.53 20.10
N PRO A 90 13.06 4.89 21.00
CA PRO A 90 12.98 4.25 22.31
C PRO A 90 12.64 2.76 22.17
N GLU A 91 13.11 1.96 23.13
CA GLU A 91 12.67 0.55 23.27
C GLU A 91 11.23 0.47 23.81
N GLU A 92 10.77 1.53 24.47
CA GLU A 92 9.40 1.65 24.96
C GLU A 92 8.43 1.78 23.79
N SER A 93 7.28 1.10 23.90
CA SER A 93 6.25 1.17 22.86
C SER A 93 5.73 2.61 22.68
N TYR A 94 5.64 3.01 21.42
CA TYR A 94 5.07 4.27 20.98
C TYR A 94 4.10 4.03 19.82
N SER A 95 3.05 4.84 19.74
CA SER A 95 2.14 4.86 18.60
C SER A 95 2.66 5.79 17.50
N ALA A 96 2.24 5.57 16.26
CA ALA A 96 2.42 6.57 15.19
C ALA A 96 1.09 6.92 14.53
N ALA A 97 0.83 8.20 14.29
CA ALA A 97 -0.38 8.64 13.60
C ALA A 97 -0.22 8.59 12.08
N SER A 98 -1.19 7.98 11.39
CA SER A 98 -1.35 8.03 9.93
C SER A 98 -2.55 8.92 9.59
N TYR A 99 -2.32 10.00 8.84
CA TYR A 99 -3.38 10.96 8.54
C TYR A 99 -3.05 11.80 7.30
N ILE A 100 -4.02 12.57 6.83
CA ILE A 100 -3.82 13.50 5.72
C ILE A 100 -3.78 14.95 6.23
N TRP A 101 -2.84 15.73 5.70
CA TRP A 101 -2.64 17.12 6.12
C TRP A 101 -3.82 18.04 5.82
N ARG A 102 -4.66 17.66 4.86
CA ARG A 102 -5.95 18.31 4.56
C ARG A 102 -7.02 17.23 4.54
N GLY A 103 -7.75 17.14 5.64
CA GLY A 103 -8.76 16.13 5.87
C GLY A 103 -10.17 16.69 5.74
N LYS A 104 -11.08 16.11 6.52
CA LYS A 104 -12.44 16.60 6.60
C LYS A 104 -12.50 17.86 7.45
N PRO A 105 -13.20 18.90 6.95
CA PRO A 105 -13.29 20.15 7.66
C PRO A 105 -14.00 19.95 9.00
N PHE A 106 -13.70 20.84 9.95
CA PHE A 106 -14.48 20.96 11.18
C PHE A 106 -15.99 20.99 10.91
N ASP A 107 -16.75 20.26 11.72
CA ASP A 107 -18.22 20.20 11.64
C ASP A 107 -18.82 20.96 12.84
N PRO A 108 -19.43 22.15 12.62
CA PRO A 108 -20.03 22.94 13.70
C PRO A 108 -21.14 22.23 14.49
N SER A 109 -21.72 21.15 13.93
CA SER A 109 -22.74 20.33 14.60
C SER A 109 -22.17 19.53 15.77
N PHE A 110 -20.84 19.38 15.83
CA PHE A 110 -20.10 18.69 16.88
C PHE A 110 -18.99 19.61 17.36
N PRO A 111 -19.32 20.59 18.22
CA PRO A 111 -18.38 21.63 18.61
C PRO A 111 -17.18 21.05 19.34
N GLU A 112 -16.00 21.46 18.89
CA GLU A 112 -14.71 21.21 19.53
C GLU A 112 -14.68 21.88 20.91
N GLN A 113 -14.27 21.13 21.93
CA GLN A 113 -14.24 21.58 23.31
C GLN A 113 -12.89 22.20 23.68
N ARG A 114 -11.78 21.59 23.25
CA ARG A 114 -10.43 22.03 23.61
C ARG A 114 -9.88 23.06 22.63
N GLY A 115 -10.26 22.96 21.37
CA GLY A 115 -10.02 23.93 20.33
C GLY A 115 -8.88 23.54 19.38
N PHE A 116 -8.21 24.51 18.77
CA PHE A 116 -7.31 24.27 17.64
C PHE A 116 -5.98 25.00 17.77
N PHE A 117 -4.92 24.42 17.22
CA PHE A 117 -3.62 25.09 17.05
C PHE A 117 -2.98 24.72 15.72
N SER A 118 -2.08 25.56 15.22
CA SER A 118 -1.26 25.27 14.04
C SER A 118 0.19 24.96 14.43
N VAL A 119 1.00 24.49 13.48
CA VAL A 119 2.43 24.23 13.69
C VAL A 119 3.24 25.03 12.69
N LEU A 120 4.29 25.69 13.18
CA LEU A 120 5.17 26.55 12.40
C LEU A 120 5.81 25.75 11.25
N GLY A 121 5.64 26.22 10.01
CA GLY A 121 6.11 25.55 8.79
C GLY A 121 5.18 24.46 8.23
N ALA A 122 4.04 24.19 8.87
CA ALA A 122 2.98 23.28 8.40
C ALA A 122 1.60 23.94 8.30
N GLU A 123 1.55 25.27 8.21
CA GLU A 123 0.33 26.09 8.13
C GLU A 123 -0.46 25.87 6.83
N ASN A 124 0.17 25.23 5.83
CA ASN A 124 -0.46 24.91 4.55
C ASN A 124 -1.46 23.73 4.61
N GLY A 125 -1.51 22.99 5.72
CA GLY A 125 -2.60 22.04 5.99
C GLY A 125 -3.38 22.43 7.23
N ASP A 126 -4.36 21.61 7.60
CA ASP A 126 -5.40 21.98 8.55
C ASP A 126 -4.86 22.17 9.97
N PRO A 127 -5.39 23.08 10.79
CA PRO A 127 -5.05 23.12 12.21
C PRO A 127 -5.35 21.77 12.90
N ILE A 128 -4.61 21.49 13.97
CA ILE A 128 -4.76 20.28 14.78
C ILE A 128 -5.85 20.54 15.83
N SER A 129 -6.90 19.72 15.82
CA SER A 129 -7.90 19.65 16.89
C SER A 129 -7.26 19.05 18.14
N MET A 130 -7.43 19.74 19.27
CA MET A 130 -6.95 19.26 20.56
C MET A 130 -7.78 18.09 21.09
N ASP A 131 -9.05 17.97 20.69
CA ASP A 131 -9.89 16.81 20.96
C ASP A 131 -9.44 15.61 20.14
N VAL A 132 -9.19 15.75 18.83
CA VAL A 132 -8.64 14.65 18.01
C VAL A 132 -7.32 14.16 18.59
N LEU A 133 -6.40 15.07 18.94
CA LEU A 133 -5.14 14.67 19.58
C LEU A 133 -5.37 14.01 20.96
N TYR A 134 -6.41 14.41 21.70
CA TYR A 134 -6.84 13.71 22.93
C TYR A 134 -7.29 12.27 22.64
N HIS A 135 -8.16 12.06 21.65
CA HIS A 135 -8.60 10.71 21.25
C HIS A 135 -7.43 9.83 20.81
N VAL A 136 -6.48 10.39 20.05
CA VAL A 136 -5.27 9.67 19.61
C VAL A 136 -4.38 9.31 20.81
N CYS A 137 -4.17 10.22 21.75
CA CYS A 137 -3.39 9.94 22.96
C CYS A 137 -4.10 8.91 23.85
N MET A 138 -5.43 8.98 23.99
CA MET A 138 -6.23 7.99 24.70
C MET A 138 -6.12 6.60 24.07
N ALA A 139 -6.27 6.51 22.75
CA ALA A 139 -6.09 5.29 21.98
C ALA A 139 -4.68 4.70 22.18
N SER A 140 -3.65 5.53 22.12
CA SER A 140 -2.26 5.13 22.38
C SER A 140 -2.09 4.54 23.79
N LEU A 141 -2.62 5.23 24.82
CA LEU A 141 -2.54 4.76 26.21
C LEU A 141 -3.31 3.46 26.43
N GLN A 142 -4.49 3.30 25.82
CA GLN A 142 -5.28 2.07 25.85
C GLN A 142 -4.51 0.88 25.26
N LYS A 143 -3.71 1.13 24.21
CA LYS A 143 -2.80 0.15 23.61
C LYS A 143 -1.41 0.10 24.27
N LYS A 144 -1.26 0.71 25.47
CA LYS A 144 -0.05 0.69 26.31
C LYS A 144 1.16 1.42 25.72
N ALA A 145 0.97 2.21 24.66
CA ALA A 145 1.96 3.10 24.10
C ALA A 145 1.88 4.49 24.76
N LYS A 146 2.92 4.88 25.51
CA LYS A 146 2.93 6.15 26.25
C LYS A 146 3.35 7.34 25.40
N LEU A 147 4.00 7.06 24.28
CA LEU A 147 4.58 8.04 23.38
C LEU A 147 3.86 7.99 22.03
N LEU A 148 3.80 9.12 21.33
CA LEU A 148 3.15 9.23 20.03
C LEU A 148 4.05 9.97 19.04
N TRP A 149 4.26 9.38 17.88
CA TRP A 149 4.84 10.05 16.72
C TRP A 149 3.74 10.64 15.83
N LEU A 150 3.84 11.93 15.56
CA LEU A 150 2.96 12.66 14.66
C LEU A 150 3.81 13.66 13.87
N ASP A 151 3.98 13.43 12.57
CA ASP A 151 4.95 14.13 11.71
C ASP A 151 4.92 15.67 11.85
N ARG A 152 3.75 16.28 11.99
CA ARG A 152 3.61 17.74 12.17
C ARG A 152 4.34 18.26 13.39
N LEU A 153 4.24 17.57 14.53
CA LEU A 153 4.87 17.96 15.80
C LEU A 153 6.25 17.31 15.99
N CYS A 154 6.49 16.17 15.35
CA CYS A 154 7.68 15.36 15.54
C CYS A 154 8.76 15.62 14.49
N ILE A 155 8.49 16.47 13.49
CA ILE A 155 9.44 16.94 12.47
C ILE A 155 9.55 18.47 12.54
N ILE A 156 10.77 19.01 12.50
CA ILE A 156 11.01 20.44 12.38
C ILE A 156 10.68 20.87 10.94
N GLN A 157 9.49 21.42 10.74
CA GLN A 157 8.91 21.62 9.41
C GLN A 157 9.69 22.61 8.55
N GLN A 158 10.40 23.55 9.15
CA GLN A 158 11.20 24.54 8.43
C GLN A 158 12.63 24.06 8.11
N SER A 159 13.05 22.91 8.65
CA SER A 159 14.40 22.37 8.44
C SER A 159 14.42 21.39 7.27
N ARG A 160 15.11 21.76 6.19
CA ARG A 160 15.34 20.86 5.03
C ARG A 160 16.15 19.63 5.45
N ASP A 161 17.11 19.80 6.36
CA ASP A 161 17.96 18.71 6.85
C ASP A 161 17.15 17.72 7.69
N ASP A 162 16.30 18.22 8.60
CA ASP A 162 15.43 17.36 9.41
C ASP A 162 14.44 16.60 8.52
N LYS A 163 13.79 17.27 7.56
CA LYS A 163 12.87 16.60 6.62
C LYS A 163 13.55 15.49 5.83
N ALA A 164 14.74 15.75 5.27
CA ALA A 164 15.47 14.74 4.52
C ALA A 164 15.90 13.56 5.41
N TRP A 165 16.30 13.84 6.66
CA TRP A 165 16.69 12.83 7.63
C TRP A 165 15.51 11.97 8.08
N GLN A 166 14.35 12.60 8.31
CA GLN A 166 13.10 11.94 8.72
C GLN A 166 12.55 11.07 7.60
N ILE A 167 12.48 11.57 6.35
CA ILE A 167 12.01 10.78 5.19
C ILE A 167 12.79 9.46 5.05
N GLN A 168 14.12 9.48 5.25
CA GLN A 168 14.94 8.28 5.21
C GLN A 168 14.65 7.28 6.34
N ARG A 169 14.00 7.72 7.42
CA ARG A 169 13.73 6.94 8.64
C ARG A 169 12.26 6.65 8.87
N MET A 170 11.35 7.31 8.16
CA MET A 170 9.90 7.19 8.36
C MET A 170 9.44 5.74 8.27
N TYR A 171 9.96 4.95 7.33
CA TYR A 171 9.62 3.52 7.27
C TYR A 171 9.96 2.80 8.59
N GLY A 172 11.15 3.04 9.13
CA GLY A 172 11.57 2.49 10.42
C GLY A 172 10.73 2.99 11.59
N ILE A 173 10.30 4.26 11.56
CA ILE A 173 9.42 4.84 12.59
C ILE A 173 8.05 4.14 12.59
N TYR A 174 7.45 3.92 11.42
CA TYR A 174 6.18 3.20 11.33
C TYR A 174 6.33 1.70 11.57
N LYS A 175 7.46 1.10 11.19
CA LYS A 175 7.73 -0.32 11.42
C LYS A 175 7.92 -0.65 12.91
N ALA A 176 8.47 0.27 13.68
CA ALA A 176 8.72 0.08 15.11
C ALA A 176 7.59 0.60 16.01
N CYS A 177 6.54 1.21 15.45
CA CYS A 177 5.41 1.67 16.26
C CYS A 177 4.44 0.52 16.57
N ASP A 178 3.74 0.63 17.69
CA ASP A 178 2.73 -0.32 18.13
C ASP A 178 1.68 0.41 18.98
N PRO A 179 0.49 0.76 18.44
CA PRO A 179 0.05 0.57 17.05
C PRO A 179 0.35 1.77 16.13
N CYS A 180 0.07 1.61 14.83
CA CYS A 180 -0.20 2.76 13.98
C CYS A 180 -1.69 3.14 14.07
N LEU A 181 -1.96 4.40 14.43
CA LEU A 181 -3.31 4.95 14.57
C LEU A 181 -3.70 5.74 13.32
N VAL A 182 -4.67 5.22 12.56
CA VAL A 182 -5.15 5.81 11.31
C VAL A 182 -6.29 6.78 11.57
N LEU A 183 -6.18 7.98 11.01
CA LEU A 183 -7.18 9.05 11.09
C LEU A 183 -7.64 9.40 9.67
N PRO A 184 -8.61 8.68 9.10
CA PRO A 184 -9.05 8.90 7.72
C PRO A 184 -9.55 10.33 7.49
N GLY A 185 -10.16 10.94 8.51
CA GLY A 185 -10.66 12.31 8.51
C GLY A 185 -9.59 13.40 8.65
N GLY A 186 -8.32 13.05 8.87
CA GLY A 186 -7.28 14.04 9.21
C GLY A 186 -7.36 14.51 10.67
N LEU A 187 -6.77 15.67 10.96
CA LEU A 187 -6.59 16.17 12.33
C LEU A 187 -7.62 17.20 12.80
N GLN A 188 -8.61 17.58 11.99
CA GLN A 188 -9.64 18.54 12.42
C GLN A 188 -10.82 17.89 13.13
N ARG A 189 -11.17 16.65 12.76
CA ARG A 189 -12.21 15.86 13.45
C ARG A 189 -12.09 14.38 13.11
N LEU A 190 -12.65 13.55 13.99
CA LEU A 190 -12.93 12.16 13.67
C LEU A 190 -14.16 12.06 12.74
N VAL A 191 -14.07 11.17 11.76
CA VAL A 191 -15.14 10.86 10.79
C VAL A 191 -15.88 9.59 11.22
N CYS A 192 -17.11 9.39 10.76
CA CYS A 192 -17.80 8.11 10.91
C CYS A 192 -17.36 7.11 9.84
N ILE A 193 -17.60 5.82 10.08
CA ILE A 193 -17.31 4.75 9.10
C ILE A 193 -18.07 4.91 7.76
N ASP A 194 -19.23 5.57 7.79
CA ASP A 194 -20.10 5.84 6.65
C ASP A 194 -19.79 7.19 5.98
N GLU A 195 -18.65 7.80 6.29
CA GLU A 195 -18.19 9.04 5.68
C GLU A 195 -16.97 8.81 4.78
N GLU A 196 -17.07 9.23 3.52
CA GLU A 196 -16.01 9.01 2.53
C GLU A 196 -14.83 9.95 2.72
N THR A 197 -13.60 9.43 2.73
CA THR A 197 -12.36 10.21 2.88
C THR A 197 -11.35 9.98 1.77
N GLU A 198 -10.38 10.86 1.69
CA GLU A 198 -9.32 10.91 0.70
C GLU A 198 -8.03 10.23 1.21
N TRP A 199 -8.06 9.67 2.42
CA TRP A 199 -6.87 9.15 3.11
C TRP A 199 -6.17 8.02 2.34
N ILE A 200 -6.92 7.06 1.80
CA ILE A 200 -6.35 5.93 1.06
C ILE A 200 -5.75 6.36 -0.29
N GLN A 201 -6.06 7.56 -0.75
CA GLN A 201 -5.57 8.09 -2.02
C GLN A 201 -4.19 8.74 -1.87
N ARG A 202 -3.66 8.93 -0.65
CA ARG A 202 -2.37 9.58 -0.44
C ARG A 202 -1.20 8.60 -0.55
N GLY A 203 -0.08 9.06 -1.10
CA GLY A 203 1.11 8.23 -1.33
C GLY A 203 1.68 7.63 -0.03
N TRP A 204 1.93 8.49 0.97
CA TRP A 204 2.52 8.10 2.26
C TRP A 204 1.69 7.07 3.03
N THR A 205 0.35 7.14 2.94
CA THR A 205 -0.52 6.27 3.73
C THR A 205 -0.40 4.78 3.35
N LEU A 206 0.22 4.41 2.22
CA LEU A 206 0.51 3.01 1.92
C LEU A 206 1.57 2.43 2.86
N GLN A 207 2.70 3.12 3.00
CA GLN A 207 3.77 2.70 3.91
C GLN A 207 3.28 2.69 5.34
N GLU A 208 2.49 3.68 5.72
CA GLU A 208 1.96 3.81 7.07
C GLU A 208 1.08 2.62 7.46
N MET A 209 0.50 1.91 6.49
CA MET A 209 -0.27 0.67 6.73
C MET A 209 0.56 -0.60 6.64
N MET A 210 1.55 -0.63 5.74
CA MET A 210 2.31 -1.84 5.46
C MET A 210 3.53 -2.03 6.36
N ALA A 211 4.06 -0.95 6.93
CA ALA A 211 5.20 -1.00 7.83
C ALA A 211 4.87 -1.55 9.23
N PRO A 212 3.79 -1.10 9.92
CA PRO A 212 3.41 -1.63 11.23
C PRO A 212 2.78 -3.03 11.12
N ASP A 213 2.86 -3.80 12.21
CA ASP A 213 2.23 -5.13 12.29
C ASP A 213 0.69 -5.03 12.52
N ASP A 214 0.22 -4.03 13.27
CA ASP A 214 -1.20 -3.86 13.63
C ASP A 214 -1.68 -2.40 13.42
N PRO A 215 -2.05 -2.00 12.19
CA PRO A 215 -2.65 -0.70 11.92
C PRO A 215 -4.14 -0.67 12.35
N LEU A 216 -4.47 0.28 13.23
CA LEU A 216 -5.80 0.48 13.80
C LEU A 216 -6.42 1.79 13.34
N VAL A 217 -7.68 1.76 12.90
CA VAL A 217 -8.41 2.94 12.46
C VAL A 217 -9.17 3.54 13.63
N LEU A 218 -8.88 4.79 13.96
CA LEU A 218 -9.61 5.57 14.96
C LEU A 218 -10.68 6.42 14.26
N PHE A 219 -11.93 6.20 14.62
CA PHE A 219 -13.08 6.86 14.01
C PHE A 219 -14.13 7.21 15.06
N ARG A 220 -15.06 8.09 14.67
CA ARG A 220 -16.17 8.50 15.52
C ARG A 220 -17.17 7.36 15.64
N TRP A 221 -17.51 7.00 16.86
CA TRP A 221 -18.38 5.86 17.16
C TRP A 221 -19.14 6.07 18.46
N ARG A 222 -20.41 5.67 18.51
CA ARG A 222 -21.30 5.93 19.67
C ARG A 222 -21.96 4.69 20.25
N ARG A 223 -21.68 3.51 19.71
CA ARG A 223 -22.40 2.28 20.07
C ARG A 223 -21.67 1.45 21.14
N GLY A 224 -20.48 1.85 21.58
CA GLY A 224 -19.65 1.05 22.47
C GLY A 224 -18.84 -0.02 21.74
N SER A 225 -18.17 -0.88 22.50
CA SER A 225 -17.36 -2.00 22.00
C SER A 225 -18.23 -3.14 21.46
N GLY A 226 -17.64 -3.96 20.60
CA GLY A 226 -18.29 -5.11 20.02
C GLY A 226 -17.44 -5.77 18.95
N PHE A 227 -18.07 -6.43 17.99
CA PHE A 227 -17.36 -7.19 16.97
C PHE A 227 -18.09 -7.21 15.62
N PHE A 228 -17.33 -7.39 14.56
CA PHE A 228 -17.82 -7.55 13.21
C PHE A 228 -18.00 -9.04 12.87
N ILE A 229 -19.12 -9.36 12.21
CA ILE A 229 -19.33 -10.63 11.50
C ILE A 229 -19.53 -10.33 10.02
N GLY A 230 -18.65 -10.87 9.18
CA GLY A 230 -18.70 -10.68 7.72
C GLY A 230 -18.96 -11.98 6.94
N PRO A 231 -18.99 -11.89 5.61
CA PRO A 231 -19.13 -13.08 4.74
C PRO A 231 -17.87 -13.96 4.73
N THR A 232 -16.73 -13.41 5.19
CA THR A 232 -15.50 -14.15 5.40
C THR A 232 -15.46 -14.73 6.82
N PRO A 233 -14.77 -15.84 7.09
CA PRO A 233 -14.68 -16.44 8.42
C PRO A 233 -13.93 -15.59 9.46
N PHE A 234 -13.49 -14.38 9.09
CA PHE A 234 -12.83 -13.44 9.97
C PHE A 234 -13.87 -12.64 10.75
N THR A 235 -13.71 -12.66 12.07
CA THR A 235 -14.38 -11.78 13.03
C THR A 235 -13.38 -10.76 13.53
N GLY A 236 -13.77 -9.49 13.56
CA GLY A 236 -12.90 -8.40 13.98
C GLY A 236 -13.46 -7.70 15.20
N ASP A 237 -12.62 -7.36 16.18
CA ASP A 237 -13.07 -6.63 17.37
C ASP A 237 -13.09 -5.11 17.09
N LEU A 238 -14.04 -4.42 17.72
CA LEU A 238 -14.14 -2.97 17.78
C LEU A 238 -14.09 -2.55 19.24
N GLU A 239 -13.10 -1.72 19.59
CA GLU A 239 -12.88 -1.26 20.96
C GLU A 239 -13.23 0.22 21.10
N GLU A 240 -14.13 0.54 22.02
CA GLU A 240 -14.38 1.92 22.40
C GLU A 240 -13.14 2.56 23.04
N VAL A 241 -12.86 3.83 22.69
CA VAL A 241 -11.71 4.60 23.21
C VAL A 241 -12.14 5.71 24.14
N VAL A 242 -13.10 6.52 23.69
CA VAL A 242 -13.75 7.55 24.50
C VAL A 242 -15.24 7.26 24.45
N THR A 243 -15.82 7.06 25.62
CA THR A 243 -17.19 6.57 25.76
C THR A 243 -18.19 7.42 24.99
N GLY A 244 -18.90 6.78 24.06
CA GLY A 244 -19.91 7.43 23.23
C GLY A 244 -19.37 8.39 22.17
N GLU A 245 -18.05 8.43 21.95
CA GLU A 245 -17.41 9.39 21.05
C GLU A 245 -16.52 8.75 19.97
N SER A 246 -15.73 7.73 20.30
CA SER A 246 -14.75 7.14 19.37
C SER A 246 -14.44 5.68 19.65
N ALA A 247 -14.01 4.96 18.61
CA ALA A 247 -13.59 3.57 18.70
C ALA A 247 -12.43 3.26 17.74
N LEU A 248 -11.76 2.13 18.01
CA LEU A 248 -10.71 1.53 17.18
C LEU A 248 -11.22 0.23 16.55
N ALA A 249 -10.80 -0.02 15.32
CA ALA A 249 -10.90 -1.33 14.67
C ALA A 249 -9.64 -1.59 13.84
N ASN A 250 -9.28 -2.86 13.63
CA ASN A 250 -8.21 -3.19 12.70
C ASN A 250 -8.62 -2.77 11.27
N ILE A 251 -7.67 -2.23 10.49
CA ILE A 251 -7.99 -1.75 9.14
C ILE A 251 -8.55 -2.86 8.23
N MET A 252 -8.13 -4.11 8.41
CA MET A 252 -8.63 -5.24 7.64
C MET A 252 -10.13 -5.43 7.82
N ASP A 253 -10.64 -5.26 9.04
CA ASP A 253 -12.07 -5.40 9.34
C ASP A 253 -12.93 -4.33 8.66
N LEU A 254 -12.32 -3.18 8.34
CA LEU A 254 -12.97 -2.09 7.59
C LEU A 254 -12.74 -2.17 6.08
N LEU A 255 -11.76 -2.95 5.63
CA LEU A 255 -11.49 -3.19 4.21
C LEU A 255 -12.25 -4.42 3.66
N LEU A 256 -12.36 -5.50 4.43
CA LEU A 256 -13.06 -6.73 4.04
C LEU A 256 -14.51 -6.50 3.55
N PRO A 257 -15.30 -5.57 4.12
CA PRO A 257 -16.65 -5.26 3.62
C PRO A 257 -16.69 -4.80 2.15
N TYR A 258 -15.59 -4.24 1.61
CA TYR A 258 -15.50 -3.89 0.18
C TYR A 258 -15.54 -5.11 -0.73
N LEU A 259 -15.19 -6.30 -0.22
CA LEU A 259 -15.35 -7.55 -0.95
C LEU A 259 -16.82 -7.98 -1.04
N GLY A 260 -17.65 -7.69 -0.02
CA GLY A 260 -19.06 -8.07 0.01
C GLY A 260 -19.86 -7.50 -1.17
N GLY A 261 -19.54 -6.27 -1.59
CA GLY A 261 -20.13 -5.64 -2.78
C GLY A 261 -19.82 -6.36 -4.10
N ILE A 262 -18.81 -7.24 -4.13
CA ILE A 262 -18.33 -7.93 -5.34
C ILE A 262 -18.60 -9.45 -5.25
N MET A 263 -18.36 -10.05 -4.09
CA MET A 263 -18.47 -11.47 -3.83
C MET A 263 -19.84 -11.88 -3.25
N GLY A 264 -20.65 -10.92 -2.82
CA GLY A 264 -21.89 -11.15 -2.09
C GLY A 264 -21.68 -11.23 -0.58
N GLY A 265 -22.76 -11.00 0.18
CA GLY A 265 -22.77 -10.99 1.63
C GLY A 265 -22.51 -9.61 2.25
N GLN A 266 -22.97 -9.45 3.49
CA GLN A 266 -22.92 -8.21 4.26
C GLN A 266 -22.06 -8.40 5.50
N THR A 267 -21.51 -7.29 6.01
CA THR A 267 -20.84 -7.27 7.31
C THR A 267 -21.75 -6.59 8.31
N TYR A 268 -21.87 -7.15 9.51
CA TYR A 268 -22.69 -6.64 10.60
C TYR A 268 -21.84 -6.41 11.85
N PHE A 269 -22.13 -5.35 12.59
CA PHE A 269 -21.58 -5.10 13.92
C PHE A 269 -22.57 -5.53 14.99
N HIS A 270 -22.08 -6.28 15.98
CA HIS A 270 -22.79 -6.73 17.17
C HIS A 270 -22.10 -6.19 18.42
N LEU A 271 -22.87 -5.95 19.49
CA LEU A 271 -22.31 -5.48 20.76
C LEU A 271 -21.65 -6.66 21.50
N ASP A 272 -20.69 -6.38 22.38
CA ASP A 272 -20.06 -7.43 23.21
C ASP A 272 -21.07 -8.18 24.08
N GLU A 273 -22.19 -7.55 24.43
CA GLU A 273 -23.28 -8.15 25.19
C GLU A 273 -24.02 -9.26 24.39
N ASP A 274 -23.85 -9.31 23.07
CA ASP A 274 -24.53 -10.26 22.17
C ASP A 274 -23.78 -11.61 21.99
N ARG A 275 -22.69 -11.86 22.74
CA ARG A 275 -21.69 -12.94 22.47
C ARG A 275 -22.07 -14.37 22.94
N GLU A 276 -23.26 -14.64 23.52
CA GLU A 276 -23.65 -15.96 24.11
C GLU A 276 -25.17 -16.29 23.95
N PRO A 277 -25.63 -17.58 23.95
CA PRO A 277 -25.60 -18.48 22.79
C PRO A 277 -26.98 -19.08 22.40
N GLN A 278 -27.09 -19.47 21.12
CA GLN A 278 -28.15 -20.29 20.50
C GLN A 278 -29.52 -19.60 20.26
N ASP A 279 -30.01 -19.72 19.03
CA ASP A 279 -31.39 -19.46 18.60
C ASP A 279 -31.89 -18.02 18.54
N LYS A 280 -31.03 -17.06 18.17
CA LYS A 280 -31.53 -15.79 17.61
C LYS A 280 -31.12 -15.71 16.15
N GLU A 281 -32.09 -15.99 15.29
CA GLU A 281 -32.09 -15.64 13.87
C GLU A 281 -31.48 -14.24 13.66
N GLU A 282 -30.65 -14.15 12.62
CA GLU A 282 -30.01 -13.04 11.88
C GLU A 282 -30.41 -11.56 12.07
N GLU A 283 -31.28 -11.14 12.99
CA GLU A 283 -31.99 -9.85 12.90
C GLU A 283 -31.49 -8.67 13.76
N SER A 284 -30.48 -8.79 14.64
CA SER A 284 -30.10 -7.66 15.52
C SER A 284 -28.83 -6.88 15.15
N GLY A 285 -28.10 -7.30 14.12
CA GLY A 285 -26.84 -6.64 13.76
C GLY A 285 -26.98 -5.32 13.00
N ILE A 286 -26.08 -4.38 13.25
CA ILE A 286 -26.01 -3.12 12.47
C ILE A 286 -25.21 -3.40 11.21
N GLU A 287 -25.82 -3.30 10.02
CA GLU A 287 -25.10 -3.47 8.76
C GLU A 287 -24.00 -2.39 8.61
N ILE A 288 -22.79 -2.84 8.34
CA ILE A 288 -21.58 -2.02 8.18
C ILE A 288 -21.23 -1.91 6.70
N LYS A 289 -21.38 -0.70 6.17
CA LYS A 289 -20.99 -0.32 4.81
C LYS A 289 -19.95 0.78 4.88
N PRO A 290 -18.68 0.44 5.21
CA PRO A 290 -17.66 1.46 5.38
C PRO A 290 -17.38 2.10 4.03
N ILE A 291 -17.40 3.43 3.99
CA ILE A 291 -16.98 4.20 2.82
C ILE A 291 -15.76 5.09 3.11
N LEU A 292 -15.16 4.95 4.29
CA LEU A 292 -13.94 5.66 4.72
C LEU A 292 -12.85 5.67 3.64
N PHE A 293 -12.71 4.58 2.90
CA PHE A 293 -11.67 4.40 1.88
C PHE A 293 -12.15 4.67 0.45
N GLY A 294 -13.22 5.46 0.31
CA GLY A 294 -13.82 5.76 -0.99
C GLY A 294 -15.02 4.87 -1.29
N ARG A 295 -15.88 5.32 -2.20
CA ARG A 295 -16.95 4.48 -2.78
C ARG A 295 -16.45 3.53 -3.86
N THR A 296 -15.40 3.94 -4.58
CA THR A 296 -14.77 3.12 -5.61
C THR A 296 -13.87 2.09 -4.94
N PRO A 297 -14.12 0.77 -5.12
CA PRO A 297 -13.42 -0.27 -4.35
C PRO A 297 -11.95 -0.44 -4.75
N SER A 298 -11.52 0.10 -5.90
CA SER A 298 -10.18 -0.12 -6.46
C SER A 298 -9.05 0.14 -5.46
N HIS A 299 -9.11 1.25 -4.71
CA HIS A 299 -8.11 1.57 -3.67
C HIS A 299 -8.10 0.55 -2.52
N ALA A 300 -9.29 0.20 -2.02
CA ALA A 300 -9.45 -0.77 -0.93
C ALA A 300 -8.95 -2.15 -1.35
N LEU A 301 -9.29 -2.60 -2.55
CA LEU A 301 -8.87 -3.90 -3.10
C LEU A 301 -7.35 -3.97 -3.35
N ALA A 302 -6.75 -2.90 -3.87
CA ALA A 302 -5.31 -2.84 -4.04
C ALA A 302 -4.57 -2.86 -2.70
N LEU A 303 -5.11 -2.17 -1.68
CA LEU A 303 -4.56 -2.21 -0.32
C LEU A 303 -4.74 -3.58 0.34
N LEU A 304 -5.91 -4.21 0.21
CA LEU A 304 -6.16 -5.58 0.68
C LEU A 304 -5.16 -6.59 0.10
N GLY A 305 -4.85 -6.47 -1.19
CA GLY A 305 -3.82 -7.30 -1.82
C GLY A 305 -2.43 -7.08 -1.21
N ALA A 306 -2.10 -5.85 -0.82
CA ALA A 306 -0.81 -5.53 -0.23
C ALA A 306 -0.72 -5.91 1.27
N LEU A 307 -1.84 -5.90 1.99
CA LEU A 307 -1.94 -6.26 3.42
C LEU A 307 -2.24 -7.74 3.67
N TRP A 308 -2.36 -8.57 2.62
CA TRP A 308 -2.85 -9.94 2.77
C TRP A 308 -2.06 -10.73 3.85
N PRO A 309 -2.70 -11.15 4.97
CA PRO A 309 -2.00 -11.62 6.17
C PRO A 309 -1.16 -12.89 5.99
N SER A 310 -1.54 -13.79 5.06
CA SER A 310 -0.92 -15.12 4.93
C SER A 310 0.16 -15.21 3.86
N VAL A 311 0.49 -14.11 3.18
CA VAL A 311 1.41 -14.12 2.04
C VAL A 311 2.62 -13.25 2.36
N ARG A 312 3.62 -13.86 3.01
CA ARG A 312 5.02 -13.42 2.90
C ARG A 312 5.65 -13.98 1.61
N ASP A 313 4.91 -14.00 0.51
CA ASP A 313 5.47 -14.41 -0.78
C ASP A 313 6.24 -13.21 -1.32
N PRO A 314 7.58 -13.28 -1.33
CA PRO A 314 8.43 -12.16 -1.70
C PRO A 314 8.27 -11.79 -3.18
N ASP A 315 7.67 -12.65 -4.00
CA ASP A 315 7.39 -12.35 -5.41
C ASP A 315 6.04 -11.65 -5.59
N ALA A 316 5.07 -11.89 -4.69
CA ALA A 316 3.71 -11.38 -4.84
C ALA A 316 3.51 -9.95 -4.31
N ILE A 317 4.02 -9.67 -3.10
CA ILE A 317 3.83 -8.37 -2.43
C ILE A 317 4.35 -7.19 -3.26
N PRO A 318 5.57 -7.24 -3.86
CA PRO A 318 6.10 -6.13 -4.66
C PRO A 318 5.14 -5.63 -5.73
N HIS A 319 4.44 -6.56 -6.41
CA HIS A 319 3.48 -6.21 -7.44
C HIS A 319 2.25 -5.49 -6.86
N ALA A 320 1.68 -6.00 -5.76
CA ALA A 320 0.56 -5.36 -5.07
C ALA A 320 0.91 -3.95 -4.54
N VAL A 321 2.14 -3.75 -4.09
CA VAL A 321 2.66 -2.43 -3.68
C VAL A 321 2.63 -1.46 -4.86
N TRP A 322 3.19 -1.83 -6.02
CA TRP A 322 3.15 -0.99 -7.22
C TRP A 322 1.72 -0.65 -7.65
N ARG A 323 0.81 -1.61 -7.56
CA ARG A 323 -0.62 -1.45 -7.88
C ARG A 323 -1.29 -0.43 -6.98
N SER A 324 -1.09 -0.55 -5.67
CA SER A 324 -1.63 0.41 -4.70
C SER A 324 -1.00 1.80 -4.84
N ALA A 325 0.33 1.86 -5.03
CA ALA A 325 1.08 3.10 -5.20
C ALA A 325 0.66 3.87 -6.46
N LEU A 326 0.38 3.18 -7.56
CA LEU A 326 0.03 3.79 -8.84
C LEU A 326 -1.22 4.66 -8.76
N MET A 327 -2.24 4.27 -7.98
CA MET A 327 -3.48 5.03 -7.84
C MET A 327 -3.39 6.20 -6.85
N ARG A 328 -2.29 6.31 -6.10
CA ARG A 328 -2.14 7.31 -5.05
C ARG A 328 -1.57 8.62 -5.59
N VAL A 329 -1.73 9.68 -4.81
CA VAL A 329 -1.29 11.04 -5.12
C VAL A 329 -0.41 11.62 -4.03
N SER A 330 0.47 12.54 -4.43
CA SER A 330 1.24 13.36 -3.52
C SER A 330 1.32 14.79 -4.03
N SER A 331 1.53 15.72 -3.10
CA SER A 331 1.74 17.13 -3.40
C SER A 331 3.06 17.39 -4.13
N ARG A 332 4.06 16.53 -3.92
CA ARG A 332 5.33 16.55 -4.62
C ARG A 332 5.47 15.24 -5.39
N PRO A 333 5.64 15.27 -6.73
CA PRO A 333 5.77 14.06 -7.52
C PRO A 333 6.87 13.09 -7.03
N VAL A 334 8.00 13.60 -6.52
CA VAL A 334 9.09 12.76 -5.98
C VAL A 334 8.67 11.96 -4.74
N ASP A 335 7.74 12.48 -3.94
CA ASP A 335 7.30 11.81 -2.72
C ASP A 335 6.50 10.55 -3.03
N MET A 336 5.99 10.36 -4.26
CA MET A 336 5.39 9.08 -4.69
C MET A 336 6.41 7.92 -4.65
N VAL A 337 7.70 8.24 -4.78
CA VAL A 337 8.79 7.27 -4.71
C VAL A 337 9.24 7.10 -3.26
N PHE A 338 9.45 8.21 -2.54
CA PHE A 338 9.87 8.16 -1.14
C PHE A 338 8.83 7.50 -0.23
N SER A 339 7.54 7.60 -0.57
CA SER A 339 6.46 6.96 0.19
C SER A 339 6.41 5.45 0.09
N ILE A 340 7.19 4.83 -0.80
CA ILE A 340 7.21 3.37 -0.97
C ILE A 340 8.61 2.77 -0.90
N MET A 341 9.67 3.58 -0.95
CA MET A 341 11.05 3.07 -0.98
C MET A 341 11.36 2.13 0.20
N GLY A 342 10.87 2.45 1.41
CA GLY A 342 11.10 1.63 2.60
C GLY A 342 10.41 0.27 2.55
N ILE A 343 9.26 0.17 1.87
CA ILE A 343 8.54 -1.11 1.66
C ILE A 343 9.41 -2.08 0.84
N PHE A 344 10.24 -1.55 -0.05
CA PHE A 344 11.19 -2.31 -0.86
C PHE A 344 12.59 -2.44 -0.21
N ASP A 345 12.73 -2.10 1.08
CA ASP A 345 14.02 -2.05 1.76
C ASP A 345 15.03 -1.11 1.06
N VAL A 346 14.56 -0.02 0.46
CA VAL A 346 15.38 1.01 -0.21
C VAL A 346 15.39 2.30 0.60
N THR A 347 16.53 2.97 0.63
CA THR A 347 16.66 4.32 1.20
C THR A 347 17.40 5.22 0.22
N LEU A 348 16.67 6.12 -0.43
CA LEU A 348 17.22 7.16 -1.28
C LEU A 348 17.48 8.43 -0.45
N ASP A 349 18.50 9.22 -0.81
CA ASP A 349 18.72 10.54 -0.20
C ASP A 349 17.76 11.57 -0.83
N PRO A 350 16.79 12.12 -0.08
CA PRO A 350 15.85 13.11 -0.62
C PRO A 350 16.53 14.39 -1.10
N LYS A 351 17.75 14.69 -0.63
CA LYS A 351 18.50 15.87 -1.09
C LYS A 351 19.05 15.73 -2.50
N ALA A 352 19.17 14.51 -3.02
CA ALA A 352 19.64 14.23 -4.37
C ALA A 352 18.59 14.55 -5.45
N PHE A 353 17.32 14.73 -5.08
CA PHE A 353 16.20 14.91 -6.02
C PHE A 353 15.50 16.26 -5.83
N ARG A 354 14.93 16.78 -6.93
CA ARG A 354 14.03 17.95 -6.87
C ARG A 354 12.60 17.50 -6.55
N SER A 355 11.77 18.42 -6.06
CA SER A 355 10.37 18.11 -5.70
C SER A 355 9.53 17.53 -6.85
N HIS A 356 9.84 17.92 -8.09
CA HIS A 356 9.15 17.46 -9.29
C HIS A 356 9.84 16.25 -9.97
N ASP A 357 10.96 15.76 -9.44
CA ASP A 357 11.78 14.73 -10.08
C ASP A 357 11.28 13.31 -9.77
N ARG A 358 10.08 12.99 -10.26
CA ARG A 358 9.50 11.65 -10.12
C ARG A 358 10.25 10.62 -10.98
N LEU A 359 10.64 10.99 -12.20
CA LEU A 359 11.30 10.08 -13.14
C LEU A 359 12.66 9.61 -12.59
N GLY A 360 13.54 10.54 -12.22
CA GLY A 360 14.88 10.20 -11.71
C GLY A 360 14.81 9.38 -10.42
N ALA A 361 13.92 9.74 -9.50
CA ALA A 361 13.71 8.98 -8.28
C ALA A 361 13.16 7.56 -8.56
N THR A 362 12.26 7.41 -9.55
CA THR A 362 11.72 6.10 -9.95
C THR A 362 12.82 5.21 -10.52
N ILE A 363 13.70 5.75 -11.38
CA ILE A 363 14.87 5.04 -11.91
C ILE A 363 15.78 4.60 -10.76
N ALA A 364 16.12 5.50 -9.83
CA ALA A 364 16.96 5.19 -8.68
C ALA A 364 16.37 4.10 -7.77
N LEU A 365 15.05 4.15 -7.52
CA LEU A 365 14.35 3.11 -6.77
C LEU A 365 14.41 1.76 -7.50
N ALA A 366 14.09 1.73 -8.79
CA ALA A 366 14.13 0.51 -9.60
C ALA A 366 15.53 -0.10 -9.68
N GLN A 367 16.56 0.74 -9.83
CA GLN A 367 17.97 0.33 -9.78
C GLN A 367 18.30 -0.37 -8.47
N GLU A 368 17.94 0.23 -7.34
CA GLU A 368 18.27 -0.31 -6.02
C GLU A 368 17.49 -1.60 -5.71
N ILE A 369 16.20 -1.68 -6.10
CA ILE A 369 15.40 -2.91 -6.00
C ILE A 369 16.09 -4.06 -6.73
N LEU A 370 16.52 -3.84 -7.97
CA LEU A 370 17.19 -4.86 -8.78
C LEU A 370 18.57 -5.20 -8.23
N ARG A 371 19.33 -4.20 -7.77
CA ARG A 371 20.66 -4.39 -7.16
C ARG A 371 20.58 -5.28 -5.90
N LYS A 372 19.50 -5.16 -5.13
CA LYS A 372 19.20 -5.99 -3.95
C LYS A 372 18.68 -7.39 -4.29
N GLY A 373 18.57 -7.73 -5.58
CA GLY A 373 18.13 -9.06 -6.05
C GLY A 373 16.62 -9.20 -6.23
N GLY A 374 15.87 -8.09 -6.13
CA GLY A 374 14.45 -8.00 -6.45
C GLY A 374 14.17 -8.22 -7.94
N ASN A 375 12.89 -8.24 -8.29
CA ASN A 375 12.38 -8.44 -9.65
C ASN A 375 11.73 -7.16 -10.21
N ALA A 376 11.52 -7.12 -11.52
CA ALA A 376 10.83 -6.01 -12.21
C ALA A 376 9.30 -6.13 -12.07
N SER A 377 8.81 -6.23 -10.84
CA SER A 377 7.38 -6.39 -10.50
C SER A 377 6.50 -5.24 -10.97
N TRP A 378 7.07 -4.10 -11.36
CA TRP A 378 6.33 -2.95 -11.91
C TRP A 378 5.93 -3.10 -13.37
N LEU A 379 6.53 -4.03 -14.14
CA LEU A 379 6.38 -4.14 -15.60
C LEU A 379 4.92 -4.11 -16.06
N ILE A 380 4.03 -4.73 -15.30
CA ILE A 380 2.60 -4.81 -15.60
C ILE A 380 1.79 -4.48 -14.35
N ALA A 381 2.16 -3.41 -13.62
CA ALA A 381 1.38 -2.98 -12.46
C ALA A 381 -0.09 -2.64 -12.80
N THR A 382 -0.43 -2.42 -14.07
CA THR A 382 -1.82 -2.48 -14.55
C THR A 382 -1.84 -2.85 -16.02
N MET A 383 -2.88 -3.58 -16.41
CA MET A 383 -3.16 -3.92 -17.81
C MET A 383 -3.82 -2.77 -18.57
N ASN A 384 -4.52 -1.88 -17.86
CA ASN A 384 -5.46 -0.92 -18.45
C ASN A 384 -4.81 0.43 -18.80
N LEU A 385 -3.49 0.57 -18.57
CA LEU A 385 -2.75 1.77 -18.95
C LEU A 385 -1.71 1.50 -20.03
N PRO A 386 -1.49 2.48 -20.93
CA PRO A 386 -0.39 2.41 -21.87
C PRO A 386 0.97 2.52 -21.15
N PRO A 387 2.07 2.16 -21.83
CA PRO A 387 3.42 2.36 -21.31
C PRO A 387 3.79 3.84 -21.13
N GLU A 388 4.57 4.17 -20.09
CA GLU A 388 5.11 5.51 -19.86
C GLU A 388 6.13 5.88 -20.95
N ARG A 389 6.01 7.06 -21.55
CA ARG A 389 6.83 7.44 -22.71
C ARG A 389 8.30 7.58 -22.36
N GLN A 390 8.59 8.14 -21.18
CA GLN A 390 9.95 8.35 -20.69
C GLN A 390 10.52 7.13 -19.96
N LEU A 391 9.71 6.10 -19.70
CA LEU A 391 10.14 4.91 -18.96
C LEU A 391 9.23 3.72 -19.32
N SER A 392 9.33 3.20 -20.55
CA SER A 392 8.30 2.28 -21.10
C SER A 392 8.15 0.95 -20.35
N SER A 393 9.10 0.59 -19.50
CA SER A 393 8.96 -0.54 -18.57
C SER A 393 7.92 -0.28 -17.46
N PHE A 394 7.43 0.94 -17.26
CA PHE A 394 6.38 1.30 -16.31
C PHE A 394 5.08 1.68 -17.03
N PRO A 395 3.90 1.45 -16.43
CA PRO A 395 2.66 2.05 -16.89
C PRO A 395 2.74 3.57 -16.84
N ALA A 396 1.96 4.24 -17.69
CA ALA A 396 1.87 5.69 -17.73
C ALA A 396 1.60 6.27 -16.34
N PHE A 397 2.36 7.28 -15.97
CA PHE A 397 2.21 7.90 -14.67
C PHE A 397 0.96 8.80 -14.64
N PRO A 398 0.06 8.62 -13.67
CA PRO A 398 -1.07 9.52 -13.53
C PRO A 398 -0.59 10.91 -13.14
N THR A 399 -1.39 11.90 -13.53
CA THR A 399 -1.26 13.27 -13.05
C THR A 399 -1.77 13.32 -11.61
N THR A 400 -0.92 13.79 -10.70
CA THR A 400 -1.24 13.95 -9.28
C THR A 400 -1.58 15.41 -8.98
N ARG A 401 -2.68 15.66 -8.27
CA ARG A 401 -3.00 16.99 -7.71
C ARG A 401 -3.05 16.92 -6.19
N VAL A 402 -2.75 18.05 -5.53
CA VAL A 402 -2.65 18.15 -4.05
C VAL A 402 -3.98 17.84 -3.36
N ASP A 403 -5.09 18.10 -4.04
CA ASP A 403 -6.47 18.07 -3.55
C ASP A 403 -7.38 17.16 -4.40
N GLY A 404 -6.79 16.34 -5.26
CA GLY A 404 -7.54 15.56 -6.25
C GLY A 404 -7.14 14.10 -6.29
N LYS A 405 -8.01 13.29 -6.89
CA LYS A 405 -7.74 11.89 -7.23
C LYS A 405 -6.65 11.79 -8.30
N ALA A 406 -6.01 10.63 -8.40
CA ALA A 406 -5.09 10.34 -9.50
C ALA A 406 -5.86 10.35 -10.81
N GLN A 407 -5.40 11.13 -11.79
CA GLN A 407 -6.07 11.27 -13.09
C GLN A 407 -5.17 10.83 -14.23
N ILE A 408 -5.77 10.28 -15.28
CA ILE A 408 -5.08 9.87 -16.49
C ILE A 408 -5.86 10.25 -17.74
N GLU A 409 -5.14 10.58 -18.81
CA GLU A 409 -5.74 10.87 -20.11
C GLU A 409 -5.87 9.57 -20.90
N VAL A 410 -7.11 9.20 -21.23
CA VAL A 410 -7.47 8.02 -22.04
C VAL A 410 -8.39 8.48 -23.15
N ASP A 411 -8.01 8.20 -24.40
CA ASP A 411 -8.75 8.62 -25.61
C ASP A 411 -9.08 10.14 -25.66
N GLY A 412 -8.16 10.97 -25.17
CA GLY A 412 -8.33 12.43 -25.11
C GLY A 412 -9.24 12.93 -23.98
N LEU A 413 -9.67 12.04 -23.08
CA LEU A 413 -10.49 12.37 -21.91
C LEU A 413 -9.71 12.14 -20.62
N THR A 414 -9.73 13.13 -19.72
CA THR A 414 -9.22 12.96 -18.35
C THR A 414 -10.21 12.13 -17.53
N ARG A 415 -9.75 11.01 -16.97
CA ARG A 415 -10.56 10.10 -16.15
C ARG A 415 -9.90 9.85 -14.78
N ASP A 416 -10.71 9.46 -13.79
CA ASP A 416 -10.22 8.94 -12.51
C ASP A 416 -9.51 7.60 -12.76
N LEU A 417 -8.25 7.51 -12.33
CA LEU A 417 -7.46 6.30 -12.53
C LEU A 417 -8.09 5.09 -11.83
N ALA A 418 -8.72 5.27 -10.67
CA ALA A 418 -9.36 4.18 -9.94
C ALA A 418 -10.51 3.55 -10.73
N GLU A 419 -11.21 4.34 -11.55
CA GLU A 419 -12.29 3.89 -12.44
C GLU A 419 -11.74 3.23 -13.71
N VAL A 420 -10.62 3.72 -14.25
CA VAL A 420 -9.96 3.15 -15.45
C VAL A 420 -9.37 1.77 -15.17
N VAL A 421 -8.71 1.61 -14.01
CA VAL A 421 -8.12 0.32 -13.64
C VAL A 421 -9.22 -0.69 -13.26
N GLY A 422 -10.25 -0.23 -12.53
CA GLY A 422 -11.36 -1.07 -12.08
C GLY A 422 -10.98 -2.06 -10.98
N GLY A 423 -11.92 -2.37 -10.09
CA GLY A 423 -11.70 -3.28 -8.97
C GLY A 423 -11.42 -4.73 -9.40
N ASP A 424 -12.04 -5.17 -10.50
CA ASP A 424 -11.93 -6.55 -10.98
C ASP A 424 -10.49 -6.93 -11.36
N GLU A 425 -9.71 -5.99 -11.91
CA GLU A 425 -8.30 -6.25 -12.24
C GLU A 425 -7.49 -6.65 -11.00
N PHE A 426 -7.75 -6.00 -9.86
CA PHE A 426 -7.06 -6.26 -8.59
C PHE A 426 -7.48 -7.56 -7.92
N LEU A 427 -8.69 -8.04 -8.21
CA LEU A 427 -9.16 -9.34 -7.72
C LEU A 427 -8.73 -10.50 -8.62
N GLU A 428 -8.68 -10.31 -9.93
CA GLU A 428 -8.29 -11.35 -10.89
C GLU A 428 -6.77 -11.54 -11.00
N ARG A 429 -5.99 -10.47 -10.79
CA ARG A 429 -4.55 -10.43 -11.10
C ARG A 429 -3.78 -9.67 -10.02
N TRP A 430 -3.97 -10.06 -8.77
CA TRP A 430 -3.48 -9.31 -7.60
C TRP A 430 -1.95 -9.28 -7.47
N SER A 431 -1.27 -10.37 -7.85
CA SER A 431 0.18 -10.56 -7.71
C SER A 431 0.82 -10.93 -9.03
N LEU A 432 2.16 -10.92 -9.09
CA LEU A 432 2.93 -11.36 -10.26
C LEU A 432 4.07 -12.28 -9.82
N LYS A 433 3.95 -13.57 -10.15
CA LYS A 433 5.01 -14.57 -9.98
C LYS A 433 5.89 -14.66 -11.20
N GLU A 434 7.12 -15.13 -11.00
CA GLU A 434 8.11 -15.34 -12.07
C GLU A 434 8.50 -14.05 -12.81
N SER A 435 8.27 -12.89 -12.18
CA SER A 435 8.67 -11.59 -12.74
C SER A 435 10.16 -11.57 -13.06
N PRO A 436 10.57 -11.02 -14.21
CA PRO A 436 11.96 -11.07 -14.63
C PRO A 436 12.86 -10.24 -13.69
N LYS A 437 14.04 -10.80 -13.40
CA LYS A 437 15.14 -10.07 -12.77
C LYS A 437 15.95 -9.36 -13.84
N GLY A 438 16.78 -8.40 -13.42
CA GLY A 438 17.51 -7.58 -14.36
C GLY A 438 18.36 -6.50 -13.71
N SER A 439 18.66 -5.48 -14.50
CA SER A 439 19.35 -4.26 -14.07
C SER A 439 18.75 -3.06 -14.81
N MET A 440 18.82 -1.87 -14.23
CA MET A 440 18.41 -0.63 -14.91
C MET A 440 19.60 0.34 -15.02
N ASN A 441 19.77 0.97 -16.18
CA ASN A 441 20.78 2.02 -16.36
C ASN A 441 20.20 3.42 -16.03
N ASP A 442 21.07 4.43 -15.95
CA ASP A 442 20.69 5.80 -15.56
C ASP A 442 19.77 6.48 -16.57
N ALA A 443 19.67 5.95 -17.79
CA ALA A 443 18.74 6.42 -18.82
C ALA A 443 17.36 5.73 -18.74
N GLY A 444 17.14 4.88 -17.72
CA GLY A 444 15.88 4.18 -17.51
C GLY A 444 15.66 2.96 -18.39
N TYR A 445 16.69 2.44 -19.07
CA TYR A 445 16.55 1.16 -19.75
C TYR A 445 16.67 0.01 -18.77
N LEU A 446 15.62 -0.81 -18.72
CA LEU A 446 15.53 -2.05 -17.99
C LEU A 446 16.07 -3.19 -18.85
N THR A 447 17.21 -3.74 -18.43
CA THR A 447 17.77 -4.95 -19.02
C THR A 447 17.19 -6.19 -18.35
N ILE A 448 16.48 -7.03 -19.10
CA ILE A 448 15.95 -8.34 -18.64
C ILE A 448 16.34 -9.47 -19.59
N SER A 449 16.29 -10.70 -19.10
CA SER A 449 16.32 -11.91 -19.94
C SER A 449 15.06 -12.72 -19.70
N SER A 450 14.30 -12.99 -20.75
CA SER A 450 13.04 -13.75 -20.64
C SER A 450 12.74 -14.52 -21.93
N GLN A 451 11.84 -15.49 -21.82
CA GLN A 451 11.27 -16.22 -22.96
C GLN A 451 10.57 -15.23 -23.90
N ALA A 452 10.94 -15.27 -25.18
CA ALA A 452 10.37 -14.36 -26.15
C ALA A 452 10.32 -14.96 -27.55
N ILE A 453 9.31 -14.53 -28.31
CA ILE A 453 9.10 -14.96 -29.70
C ILE A 453 8.94 -13.76 -30.62
N ARG A 454 9.53 -13.84 -31.82
CA ARG A 454 9.46 -12.77 -32.81
C ARG A 454 8.09 -12.78 -33.48
N VAL A 455 7.51 -11.59 -33.63
CA VAL A 455 6.21 -11.40 -34.28
C VAL A 455 6.27 -10.31 -35.35
N LYS A 456 5.29 -10.35 -36.27
CA LYS A 456 5.04 -9.33 -37.30
C LYS A 456 3.58 -8.86 -37.24
N PRO A 457 3.27 -7.60 -37.58
CA PRO A 457 1.90 -7.09 -37.56
C PRO A 457 1.05 -7.76 -38.65
N VAL A 458 -0.24 -7.94 -38.40
CA VAL A 458 -1.21 -8.47 -39.38
C VAL A 458 -2.50 -7.65 -39.40
N ASP A 459 -3.09 -7.47 -40.59
CA ASP A 459 -4.36 -6.76 -40.74
C ASP A 459 -5.55 -7.65 -40.35
N ARG A 460 -6.31 -7.20 -39.35
CA ARG A 460 -7.45 -7.93 -38.75
C ARG A 460 -8.60 -8.23 -39.73
N ARG A 461 -8.65 -7.57 -40.89
CA ARG A 461 -9.76 -7.64 -41.86
C ARG A 461 -9.67 -8.77 -42.89
N THR A 462 -8.52 -9.40 -43.09
CA THR A 462 -8.32 -10.37 -44.19
C THR A 462 -8.02 -11.80 -43.77
N ASP A 463 -7.58 -12.06 -42.52
CA ASP A 463 -7.03 -13.37 -42.13
C ASP A 463 -7.79 -14.12 -41.01
N LEU A 464 -8.86 -13.56 -40.44
CA LEU A 464 -9.66 -14.21 -39.37
C LEU A 464 -11.06 -14.62 -39.87
N GLN A 465 -11.12 -15.39 -40.96
CA GLN A 465 -12.32 -16.18 -41.32
C GLN A 465 -12.19 -17.63 -40.84
N SER A 466 -12.06 -17.84 -39.53
CA SER A 466 -12.42 -19.13 -38.93
C SER A 466 -12.36 -19.03 -37.41
N HIS A 467 -13.53 -19.15 -36.79
CA HIS A 467 -13.82 -19.73 -35.47
C HIS A 467 -14.89 -18.89 -34.75
N ARG A 468 -16.14 -19.32 -34.96
CA ARG A 468 -17.30 -18.89 -34.18
C ARG A 468 -17.30 -19.57 -32.81
N GLU A 469 -17.92 -18.83 -31.90
CA GLU A 469 -18.18 -19.07 -30.49
C GLU A 469 -18.75 -20.46 -30.15
N GLY A 470 -18.26 -21.02 -29.04
CA GLY A 470 -18.83 -22.20 -28.38
C GLY A 470 -17.79 -23.07 -27.67
N GLN A 471 -17.61 -22.84 -26.36
CA GLN A 471 -16.89 -23.69 -25.37
C GLN A 471 -15.37 -23.89 -25.56
N GLY A 472 -14.56 -23.21 -24.73
CA GLY A 472 -13.12 -23.46 -24.50
C GLY A 472 -12.14 -22.58 -25.30
N CYS A 473 -10.99 -22.19 -24.71
CA CYS A 473 -9.92 -21.47 -25.42
C CYS A 473 -9.29 -22.42 -26.46
N VAL A 474 -9.66 -22.30 -27.75
CA VAL A 474 -9.04 -23.05 -28.86
C VAL A 474 -7.95 -22.19 -29.48
N CYS A 475 -6.78 -22.17 -28.87
CA CYS A 475 -5.59 -21.54 -29.46
C CYS A 475 -4.88 -22.56 -30.36
N ASP A 476 -4.64 -22.24 -31.64
CA ASP A 476 -3.74 -23.04 -32.47
C ASP A 476 -2.30 -22.60 -32.17
N THR A 477 -1.58 -23.44 -31.41
CA THR A 477 -0.16 -23.25 -31.07
C THR A 477 0.77 -24.10 -31.95
N VAL A 478 0.23 -24.78 -32.97
CA VAL A 478 0.94 -25.79 -33.76
C VAL A 478 1.19 -25.35 -35.20
N ARG A 479 0.28 -24.56 -35.81
CA ARG A 479 0.43 -24.09 -37.20
C ARG A 479 0.79 -22.61 -37.31
N ARG A 480 -0.20 -21.73 -37.15
CA ARG A 480 -0.08 -20.26 -37.24
C ARG A 480 -0.57 -19.68 -35.93
N VAL A 481 0.35 -19.08 -35.17
CA VAL A 481 0.04 -18.53 -33.86
C VAL A 481 -0.15 -17.03 -33.97
N PHE A 482 -1.29 -16.56 -33.46
CA PHE A 482 -1.65 -15.15 -33.43
C PHE A 482 -1.76 -14.65 -32.00
N PHE A 483 -1.38 -13.39 -31.80
CA PHE A 483 -1.57 -12.65 -30.55
C PHE A 483 -2.43 -11.43 -30.81
N THR A 484 -3.30 -11.10 -29.85
CA THR A 484 -3.99 -9.81 -29.79
C THR A 484 -3.45 -9.06 -28.58
N ALA A 485 -2.87 -7.89 -28.81
CA ALA A 485 -2.44 -7.01 -27.74
C ALA A 485 -3.62 -6.18 -27.22
N LEU A 486 -3.49 -5.59 -26.03
CA LEU A 486 -4.59 -4.86 -25.39
C LEU A 486 -4.99 -3.57 -26.12
N ASP A 487 -4.09 -3.01 -26.93
CA ASP A 487 -4.41 -1.92 -27.87
C ASP A 487 -5.18 -2.39 -29.12
N SER A 488 -5.68 -3.63 -29.12
CA SER A 488 -6.39 -4.29 -30.22
C SER A 488 -5.57 -4.56 -31.49
N THR A 489 -4.25 -4.37 -31.45
CA THR A 489 -3.36 -4.76 -32.56
C THR A 489 -3.18 -6.28 -32.63
N ALA A 490 -3.07 -6.81 -33.84
CA ALA A 490 -2.92 -8.25 -34.10
C ALA A 490 -1.52 -8.57 -34.64
N TRP A 491 -0.94 -9.65 -34.14
CA TRP A 491 0.44 -10.03 -34.40
C TRP A 491 0.54 -11.53 -34.72
N GLU A 492 1.34 -11.89 -35.71
CA GLU A 492 1.59 -13.29 -36.09
C GLU A 492 3.03 -13.68 -35.75
N VAL A 493 3.23 -14.88 -35.22
CA VAL A 493 4.57 -15.47 -35.02
C VAL A 493 5.29 -15.59 -36.35
N CYS A 494 6.54 -15.11 -36.39
CA CYS A 494 7.39 -15.31 -37.57
C CYS A 494 7.80 -16.78 -37.66
N SER A 495 7.50 -17.45 -38.78
CA SER A 495 8.14 -18.72 -39.13
C SER A 495 9.64 -18.47 -39.37
N GLU A 496 10.52 -19.30 -38.80
CA GLU A 496 11.95 -19.21 -39.04
C GLU A 496 12.23 -19.33 -40.55
N ASN A 497 12.73 -18.25 -41.17
CA ASN A 497 13.39 -18.34 -42.46
C ASN A 497 14.89 -18.45 -42.20
N PRO A 498 15.56 -19.55 -42.59
CA PRO A 498 17.01 -19.71 -42.49
C PRO A 498 17.78 -18.68 -43.33
N ASP A 499 17.14 -18.11 -44.35
CA ASP A 499 17.78 -17.23 -45.34
C ASP A 499 17.42 -15.75 -45.12
N GLY A 500 18.22 -15.09 -44.29
CA GLY A 500 19.01 -13.92 -44.71
C GLY A 500 18.36 -12.66 -45.29
N VAL A 501 17.03 -12.47 -45.29
CA VAL A 501 16.44 -11.18 -45.68
C VAL A 501 15.99 -10.42 -44.44
N GLN A 502 16.74 -9.37 -44.09
CA GLN A 502 16.33 -8.39 -43.09
C GLN A 502 15.02 -7.73 -43.57
N SER A 503 13.91 -8.11 -42.96
CA SER A 503 12.65 -7.39 -43.14
C SER A 503 12.84 -5.93 -42.72
N PRO A 504 12.40 -4.94 -43.50
CA PRO A 504 12.56 -3.51 -43.18
C PRO A 504 11.72 -3.04 -41.98
N CYS A 505 10.91 -3.92 -41.39
CA CYS A 505 10.07 -3.62 -40.23
C CYS A 505 10.87 -3.73 -38.91
N PRO A 506 10.69 -2.81 -37.95
CA PRO A 506 11.26 -2.90 -36.61
C PRO A 506 11.09 -4.30 -36.01
N ARG A 507 12.15 -4.87 -35.43
CA ARG A 507 12.04 -6.20 -34.81
C ARG A 507 11.12 -6.10 -33.60
N THR A 508 10.02 -6.83 -33.66
CA THR A 508 9.00 -6.85 -32.60
C THR A 508 8.97 -8.23 -31.95
N PHE A 509 8.85 -8.26 -30.63
CA PHE A 509 8.81 -9.48 -29.84
C PHE A 509 7.65 -9.45 -28.86
N VAL A 510 7.04 -10.62 -28.66
CA VAL A 510 6.23 -10.90 -27.46
C VAL A 510 7.19 -11.48 -26.43
N VAL A 511 7.26 -10.84 -25.26
CA VAL A 511 8.16 -11.20 -24.17
C VAL A 511 7.33 -11.62 -22.96
N TYR A 512 7.54 -12.84 -22.49
CA TYR A 512 6.87 -13.35 -21.30
C TYR A 512 7.32 -12.57 -20.05
N VAL A 513 6.37 -12.22 -19.18
CA VAL A 513 6.65 -11.45 -17.95
C VAL A 513 6.38 -12.25 -16.69
N GLY A 514 5.38 -13.14 -16.69
CA GLY A 514 5.11 -13.96 -15.52
C GLY A 514 3.66 -14.43 -15.41
N MET A 515 3.32 -14.94 -14.22
CA MET A 515 2.00 -15.45 -13.89
C MET A 515 1.32 -14.54 -12.87
N ALA A 516 0.20 -13.95 -13.23
CA ALA A 516 -0.61 -13.19 -12.28
C ALA A 516 -1.62 -14.09 -11.60
N LEU A 517 -1.63 -14.15 -10.27
CA LEU A 517 -2.59 -14.96 -9.52
C LEU A 517 -3.86 -14.16 -9.22
N ALA A 518 -4.97 -14.86 -9.01
CA ALA A 518 -6.19 -14.28 -8.44
C ALA A 518 -6.07 -14.06 -6.93
N ASN A 519 -6.73 -13.03 -6.40
CA ASN A 519 -6.67 -12.66 -4.99
C ASN A 519 -7.11 -13.85 -4.13
N PRO A 520 -6.44 -14.17 -3.01
CA PRO A 520 -6.84 -15.34 -2.24
C PRO A 520 -8.28 -15.24 -1.69
N TYR A 521 -8.82 -14.03 -1.45
CA TYR A 521 -10.23 -13.84 -1.07
C TYR A 521 -11.19 -14.26 -2.20
N SER A 522 -10.80 -14.14 -3.47
CA SER A 522 -11.65 -14.53 -4.61
C SER A 522 -11.59 -16.03 -4.94
N SER A 523 -10.74 -16.80 -4.25
CA SER A 523 -10.50 -18.22 -4.52
C SER A 523 -11.22 -19.20 -3.57
N GLN A 524 -12.14 -18.72 -2.71
CA GLN A 524 -12.79 -19.57 -1.71
C GLN A 524 -13.83 -20.55 -2.30
N PRO A 525 -13.97 -21.78 -1.75
CA PRO A 525 -14.79 -22.85 -2.35
C PRO A 525 -16.29 -22.55 -2.48
N THR A 526 -16.82 -21.60 -1.70
CA THR A 526 -18.22 -21.14 -1.76
C THR A 526 -18.51 -20.27 -2.99
N LEU A 527 -17.46 -19.73 -3.63
CA LEU A 527 -17.53 -18.87 -4.81
C LEU A 527 -17.29 -19.68 -6.08
N GLN A 528 -18.23 -20.56 -6.42
CA GLN A 528 -18.25 -21.45 -7.60
C GLN A 528 -18.32 -20.70 -8.96
N ARG A 529 -17.66 -19.55 -9.11
CA ARG A 529 -17.22 -19.04 -10.41
C ARG A 529 -15.85 -19.65 -10.68
N TYR A 530 -15.70 -20.30 -11.83
CA TYR A 530 -14.40 -20.77 -12.34
C TYR A 530 -13.48 -19.57 -12.60
N ILE A 531 -12.95 -18.94 -11.55
CA ILE A 531 -11.93 -17.91 -11.68
C ILE A 531 -10.64 -18.67 -12.00
N GLN A 532 -10.02 -18.33 -13.14
CA GLN A 532 -8.69 -18.84 -13.47
C GLN A 532 -7.77 -18.52 -12.29
N THR A 533 -7.14 -19.54 -11.71
CA THR A 533 -6.26 -19.38 -10.54
C THR A 533 -5.03 -18.53 -10.87
N TYR A 534 -4.65 -18.48 -12.15
CA TYR A 534 -3.61 -17.61 -12.66
C TYR A 534 -3.83 -17.23 -14.13
N THR A 535 -3.23 -16.10 -14.53
CA THR A 535 -3.21 -15.55 -15.88
C THR A 535 -1.76 -15.41 -16.35
N LEU A 536 -1.43 -15.87 -17.56
CA LEU A 536 -0.11 -15.69 -18.14
C LEU A 536 0.01 -14.29 -18.78
N LEU A 537 1.02 -13.53 -18.38
CA LEU A 537 1.21 -12.15 -18.84
C LEU A 537 2.47 -12.01 -19.73
N ALA A 538 2.34 -11.21 -20.77
CA ALA A 538 3.44 -10.86 -21.66
C ALA A 538 3.36 -9.38 -22.08
N ILE A 539 4.46 -8.85 -22.58
CA ILE A 539 4.55 -7.49 -23.15
C ILE A 539 4.97 -7.56 -24.61
N LEU A 540 4.51 -6.58 -25.39
CA LEU A 540 4.96 -6.35 -26.75
C LEU A 540 6.07 -5.32 -26.72
N VAL A 541 7.23 -5.65 -27.29
CA VAL A 541 8.37 -4.73 -27.37
C VAL A 541 8.84 -4.55 -28.80
N GLN A 542 9.16 -3.30 -29.17
CA GLN A 542 9.58 -2.92 -30.52
C GLN A 542 10.98 -2.31 -30.48
N GLU A 543 11.86 -2.79 -31.36
CA GLU A 543 13.22 -2.28 -31.51
C GLU A 543 13.20 -0.89 -32.16
N HIS A 544 13.80 0.10 -31.51
CA HIS A 544 13.89 1.47 -32.04
C HIS A 544 15.35 1.92 -32.27
N ALA A 545 16.31 1.18 -31.72
CA ALA A 545 17.74 1.26 -32.03
C ALA A 545 18.37 -0.13 -31.82
N PRO A 546 19.56 -0.43 -32.39
CA PRO A 546 20.16 -1.76 -32.27
C PRO A 546 20.23 -2.25 -30.82
N GLY A 547 19.49 -3.31 -30.52
CA GLY A 547 19.41 -3.94 -29.18
C GLY A 547 18.62 -3.14 -28.13
N ARG A 548 17.97 -2.04 -28.51
CA ARG A 548 17.16 -1.19 -27.63
C ARG A 548 15.69 -1.22 -28.04
N TYR A 549 14.85 -1.44 -27.06
CA TYR A 549 13.43 -1.69 -27.23
C TYR A 549 12.62 -0.72 -26.39
N HIS A 550 11.39 -0.45 -26.82
CA HIS A 550 10.37 0.13 -25.97
C HIS A 550 9.18 -0.81 -25.90
N ARG A 551 8.50 -0.84 -24.76
CA ARG A 551 7.21 -1.52 -24.65
C ARG A 551 6.16 -0.72 -25.39
N SER A 552 5.41 -1.37 -26.27
CA SER A 552 4.30 -0.76 -27.02
C SER A 552 2.94 -1.17 -26.48
N SER A 553 2.80 -2.38 -25.94
CA SER A 553 1.51 -2.89 -25.43
C SER A 553 1.69 -4.04 -24.44
N ASN A 554 0.59 -4.45 -23.82
CA ASN A 554 0.51 -5.61 -22.92
C ASN A 554 -0.33 -6.73 -23.57
N LEU A 555 -0.10 -7.97 -23.15
CA LEU A 555 -0.85 -9.14 -23.62
C LEU A 555 -1.28 -10.02 -22.44
N VAL A 556 -2.50 -10.54 -22.56
CA VAL A 556 -3.02 -11.63 -21.73
C VAL A 556 -2.98 -12.91 -22.55
N LEU A 557 -2.27 -13.92 -22.07
CA LEU A 557 -2.15 -15.21 -22.73
C LEU A 557 -3.03 -16.24 -22.00
N CYS A 558 -3.85 -16.99 -22.74
CA CYS A 558 -4.66 -18.05 -22.12
C CYS A 558 -3.78 -19.26 -21.75
N HIS A 559 -4.22 -20.08 -20.80
CA HIS A 559 -3.39 -21.16 -20.20
C HIS A 559 -2.78 -22.15 -21.22
N CYS A 560 -3.38 -22.29 -22.40
CA CYS A 560 -2.87 -23.18 -23.43
C CYS A 560 -1.49 -22.76 -23.96
N PHE A 561 -1.11 -21.49 -23.78
CA PHE A 561 0.20 -20.97 -24.16
C PHE A 561 1.32 -21.45 -23.23
N GLU A 562 1.02 -22.01 -22.05
CA GLU A 562 2.04 -22.37 -21.06
C GLU A 562 3.10 -23.32 -21.63
N LYS A 563 2.68 -24.37 -22.35
CA LYS A 563 3.61 -25.31 -23.01
C LYS A 563 4.36 -24.66 -24.19
N PHE A 564 3.71 -23.76 -24.90
CA PHE A 564 4.29 -23.07 -26.04
C PHE A 564 5.35 -22.05 -25.60
N ILE A 565 5.12 -21.31 -24.52
CA ILE A 565 6.09 -20.38 -23.94
C ILE A 565 7.38 -21.11 -23.55
N LYS A 566 7.28 -22.35 -23.05
CA LYS A 566 8.44 -23.19 -22.72
C LYS A 566 9.31 -23.54 -23.94
N SER A 567 8.78 -23.44 -25.16
CA SER A 567 9.56 -23.63 -26.39
C SER A 567 10.18 -22.34 -26.93
N TRP A 568 9.95 -21.18 -26.29
CA TRP A 568 10.52 -19.91 -26.73
C TRP A 568 11.97 -19.78 -26.28
N ASP A 569 12.80 -19.16 -27.13
CA ASP A 569 14.16 -18.81 -26.75
C ASP A 569 14.17 -17.79 -25.62
N VAL A 570 15.12 -17.95 -24.69
CA VAL A 570 15.45 -16.89 -23.75
C VAL A 570 16.28 -15.84 -24.48
N ARG A 571 15.79 -14.59 -24.49
CA ARG A 571 16.44 -13.45 -25.14
C ARG A 571 16.64 -12.31 -24.15
N LYS A 572 17.70 -11.54 -24.37
CA LYS A 572 18.03 -10.34 -23.60
C LYS A 572 17.41 -9.11 -24.26
N PHE A 573 16.73 -8.29 -23.47
CA PHE A 573 16.09 -7.05 -23.92
C PHE A 573 16.56 -5.88 -23.06
N ASP A 574 16.77 -4.73 -23.69
CA ASP A 574 17.00 -3.46 -23.03
C ASP A 574 15.79 -2.54 -23.30
N ILE A 575 14.88 -2.43 -22.33
CA ILE A 575 13.55 -1.83 -22.48
C ILE A 575 13.52 -0.45 -21.84
N GLY A 576 13.40 0.62 -22.63
CA GLY A 576 13.55 1.98 -22.14
C GLY A 576 12.65 3.01 -22.85
N PRO A 577 13.00 4.32 -22.77
CA PRO A 577 12.20 5.42 -23.30
C PRO A 577 11.89 5.27 -24.80
N ASN A 578 10.66 5.62 -25.19
CA ASN A 578 10.22 5.68 -26.59
C ASN A 578 10.42 7.08 -27.17
N MET A 579 11.65 7.61 -27.07
CA MET A 579 11.99 8.95 -27.55
C MET A 579 13.30 8.89 -28.35
N THR A 580 13.36 9.65 -29.43
CA THR A 580 14.64 9.92 -30.10
C THR A 580 15.50 10.84 -29.22
N PRO A 581 16.85 10.80 -29.31
CA PRO A 581 17.73 11.61 -28.47
C PRO A 581 17.48 13.13 -28.52
N THR A 582 16.73 13.63 -29.51
CA THR A 582 16.33 15.03 -29.67
C THR A 582 15.08 15.43 -28.89
N GLN A 583 14.40 14.48 -28.23
CA GLN A 583 13.16 14.69 -27.47
C GLN A 583 13.30 14.48 -25.95
N LEU A 584 14.48 14.04 -25.49
CA LEU A 584 14.92 14.05 -24.09
C LEU A 584 15.53 15.42 -23.75
#